data_AF-A0A7W6K9I8-F1
#
_entry.id   AF-A0A7W6K9I8-F1
#
_cell.length_a   1.000
_cell.length_b   1.000
_cell.length_c   1.000
_cell.angle_alpha   90.00
_cell.angle_beta   90.00
_cell.angle_gamma   90.00
#
_symmetry.space_group_name_H-M   'P 1'
#
loop_
_entity.id
_entity.type
_entity.pdbx_description
1 polymer ?
#
loop_
_entity_poly.entity_id
_entity_poly.type
_entity_poly.pdbx_seq_one_letter_code
_entity_poly.pdbx_strand_id
1 'polypeptide(L)'
;MKKRTTNRIIILSESLNSYGFWVDVNGVDLTRFEKNPLMLWMHTRPSIPARENDVLPLGNVVELRKEDHPELGRVLTGQPVFDTSYKFAETIYNMYENETLRMASAGLDPQEWSEDVDKLKPLQRHHTLTRSILDEVTICDIGSNPDAHQEPSVALYKQGKRIQLSHNGANSDLPLLNHTLINNEMSKIELTAEKAAILLGKTNAVNQNEFETGISEIVQLAQKQKTQIETLQKEKEGLQEKLDKVELTALEEKTKVLLSAAVKDRKIVEGDTAFYADQVKTEADYTRVKLHLDGKTGVPTVQQTVEGGGKADAETEEMVKLSKMTWQELFKSGQGEKLRLARPEDYNRIYKTRFGHEPK
;
A
#
# COMPACT_ATOMS: atom_id res chain seq x y z
N MET A 1 15.30 22.20 -33.28
CA MET A 1 15.42 23.12 -32.13
C MET A 1 15.68 22.26 -30.90
N LYS A 2 16.54 22.68 -29.97
CA LYS A 2 16.79 21.89 -28.76
C LYS A 2 15.70 22.16 -27.72
N LYS A 3 15.08 21.10 -27.17
CA LYS A 3 14.11 21.19 -26.06
C LYS A 3 14.61 20.40 -24.86
N ARG A 4 14.62 21.05 -23.69
CA ARG A 4 14.87 20.40 -22.39
C ARG A 4 13.57 19.75 -21.91
N THR A 5 13.69 18.60 -21.26
CA THR A 5 12.56 17.92 -20.63
C THR A 5 12.22 18.52 -19.27
N THR A 6 10.98 18.33 -18.83
CA THR A 6 10.52 18.78 -17.51
C THR A 6 11.19 17.99 -16.39
N ASN A 7 11.30 16.67 -16.56
CA ASN A 7 11.89 15.76 -15.59
C ASN A 7 13.32 15.36 -15.95
N ARG A 8 14.11 15.09 -14.92
CA ARG A 8 15.41 14.42 -15.04
C ARG A 8 15.20 12.93 -15.22
N ILE A 9 16.13 12.28 -15.91
CA ILE A 9 16.09 10.84 -16.15
C ILE A 9 17.06 10.12 -15.22
N ILE A 10 16.62 8.99 -14.66
CA ILE A 10 17.49 8.06 -13.94
C ILE A 10 18.19 7.19 -15.00
N ILE A 11 19.52 7.27 -15.04
CA ILE A 11 20.37 6.63 -16.06
C ILE A 11 20.90 5.30 -15.57
N LEU A 12 21.25 5.22 -14.29
CA LEU A 12 21.77 4.03 -13.62
C LEU A 12 21.39 4.07 -12.14
N SER A 13 21.09 2.92 -11.54
CA SER A 13 20.96 2.73 -10.10
C SER A 13 21.86 1.59 -9.65
N GLU A 14 22.09 1.49 -8.34
CA GLU A 14 22.80 0.35 -7.76
C GLU A 14 21.91 -0.91 -7.63
N SER A 15 20.67 -0.89 -8.12
CA SER A 15 19.78 -2.06 -8.05
C SER A 15 20.34 -3.28 -8.76
N LEU A 16 20.00 -4.48 -8.27
CA LEU A 16 20.36 -5.74 -8.94
C LEU A 16 19.54 -5.86 -10.23
N ASN A 17 20.21 -5.85 -11.37
CA ASN A 17 19.53 -5.94 -12.67
C ASN A 17 19.10 -7.38 -12.99
N SER A 18 18.17 -7.53 -13.94
CA SER A 18 17.68 -8.82 -14.42
C SER A 18 18.75 -9.72 -15.05
N TYR A 19 19.92 -9.18 -15.38
CA TYR A 19 21.07 -9.95 -15.86
C TYR A 19 21.88 -10.58 -14.72
N GLY A 20 21.59 -10.24 -13.47
CA GLY A 20 22.17 -10.85 -12.27
C GLY A 20 23.46 -10.20 -11.77
N PHE A 21 23.67 -8.91 -12.06
CA PHE A 21 24.72 -8.08 -11.45
C PHE A 21 24.19 -6.70 -11.08
N TRP A 22 24.96 -5.90 -10.36
CA TRP A 22 24.72 -4.48 -10.19
C TRP A 22 26.00 -3.68 -10.48
N VAL A 23 25.84 -2.37 -10.63
CA VAL A 23 26.93 -1.45 -10.98
C VAL A 23 27.12 -0.44 -9.86
N ASP A 24 28.36 -0.26 -9.41
CA ASP A 24 28.71 0.79 -8.45
C ASP A 24 28.64 2.15 -9.16
N VAL A 25 27.64 2.96 -8.82
CA VAL A 25 27.40 4.26 -9.46
C VAL A 25 28.56 5.22 -9.23
N ASN A 26 29.23 5.13 -8.08
CA ASN A 26 30.37 5.98 -7.77
C ASN A 26 31.58 5.62 -8.65
N GLY A 27 31.70 4.35 -9.03
CA GLY A 27 32.73 3.83 -9.93
C GLY A 27 32.59 4.17 -11.42
N VAL A 28 31.50 4.80 -11.84
CA VAL A 28 31.29 5.19 -13.25
C VAL A 28 32.08 6.46 -13.59
N ASP A 29 33.00 6.37 -14.55
CA ASP A 29 33.71 7.53 -15.11
C ASP A 29 32.86 8.23 -16.19
N LEU A 30 32.63 9.52 -15.98
CA LEU A 30 31.79 10.37 -16.86
C LEU A 30 32.64 11.23 -17.82
N THR A 31 33.96 11.26 -17.64
CA THR A 31 34.89 12.19 -18.33
C THR A 31 34.79 12.10 -19.86
N ARG A 32 34.59 10.89 -20.39
CA ARG A 32 34.43 10.65 -21.82
C ARG A 32 33.07 11.13 -22.31
N PHE A 33 32.00 10.78 -21.59
CA PHE A 33 30.63 11.13 -21.97
C PHE A 33 30.40 12.64 -21.97
N GLU A 34 30.92 13.37 -20.97
CA GLU A 34 30.73 14.82 -20.87
C GLU A 34 31.28 15.60 -22.08
N LYS A 35 32.29 15.05 -22.77
CA LYS A 35 32.83 15.64 -24.01
C LYS A 35 31.88 15.48 -25.21
N ASN A 36 31.06 14.44 -25.21
CA ASN A 36 30.08 14.17 -26.26
C ASN A 36 28.85 13.45 -25.68
N PRO A 37 27.94 14.19 -25.01
CA PRO A 37 26.88 13.61 -24.20
C PRO A 37 25.72 13.15 -25.09
N LEU A 38 25.91 12.09 -25.87
CA LEU A 38 24.93 11.59 -26.83
C LEU A 38 23.76 10.89 -26.14
N MET A 39 22.55 11.23 -26.57
CA MET A 39 21.33 10.53 -26.24
C MET A 39 20.88 9.67 -27.42
N LEU A 40 20.87 8.34 -27.29
CA LEU A 40 20.43 7.42 -28.34
C LEU A 40 19.00 6.91 -28.10
N TRP A 41 18.52 6.13 -29.08
CA TRP A 41 17.30 5.34 -29.00
C TRP A 41 17.65 3.85 -29.08
N MET A 42 17.23 3.05 -28.09
CA MET A 42 17.50 1.60 -28.03
C MET A 42 18.94 1.17 -28.31
N HIS A 43 19.95 1.95 -27.89
CA HIS A 43 21.36 1.69 -28.20
C HIS A 43 21.69 1.66 -29.71
N THR A 44 20.84 2.26 -30.55
CA THR A 44 21.00 2.26 -32.00
C THR A 44 21.89 3.41 -32.43
N ARG A 45 22.88 3.10 -33.27
CA ARG A 45 23.70 4.08 -33.99
C ARG A 45 23.35 4.03 -35.47
N PRO A 46 23.47 5.16 -36.20
CA PRO A 46 23.29 5.15 -37.64
C PRO A 46 24.28 4.18 -38.29
N SER A 47 23.85 3.56 -39.40
CA SER A 47 24.68 2.65 -40.16
C SER A 47 25.82 3.41 -40.85
N ILE A 48 26.88 2.68 -41.21
CA ILE A 48 28.01 3.23 -41.97
C ILE A 48 28.10 2.42 -43.27
N PRO A 49 27.79 3.02 -44.45
CA PRO A 49 27.37 4.41 -44.67
C PRO A 49 25.94 4.69 -44.20
N ALA A 50 25.67 5.95 -43.83
CA ALA A 50 24.35 6.36 -43.33
C ALA A 50 23.26 6.17 -44.40
N ARG A 51 22.10 5.66 -43.97
CA ARG A 51 20.91 5.49 -44.80
C ARG A 51 19.87 6.55 -44.43
N GLU A 52 18.98 6.85 -45.38
CA GLU A 52 17.93 7.87 -45.23
C GLU A 52 17.01 7.64 -44.02
N ASN A 53 16.76 6.37 -43.66
CA ASN A 53 15.89 5.98 -42.55
C ASN A 53 16.65 5.56 -41.28
N ASP A 54 17.94 5.87 -41.17
CA ASP A 54 18.70 5.56 -39.97
C ASP A 54 18.21 6.40 -38.79
N VAL A 55 18.11 5.75 -37.62
CA VAL A 55 17.79 6.45 -36.38
C VAL A 55 19.01 7.25 -35.94
N LEU A 56 18.91 8.57 -36.06
CA LEU A 56 19.91 9.50 -35.54
C LEU A 56 19.80 9.64 -34.02
N PRO A 57 20.87 10.08 -33.34
CA PRO A 57 20.82 10.44 -31.93
C PRO A 57 19.66 11.41 -31.62
N LEU A 58 18.96 11.18 -30.53
CA LEU A 58 17.78 11.94 -30.11
C LEU A 58 18.14 13.34 -29.60
N GLY A 59 19.40 13.54 -29.21
CA GLY A 59 19.89 14.79 -28.65
C GLY A 59 21.02 14.53 -27.65
N ASN A 60 20.93 15.19 -26.49
CA ASN A 60 21.95 15.12 -25.44
C ASN A 60 21.37 14.80 -24.06
N VAL A 61 22.17 14.23 -23.16
CA VAL A 61 21.88 14.17 -21.73
C VAL A 61 22.94 14.94 -20.97
N VAL A 62 22.56 16.06 -20.35
CA VAL A 62 23.50 17.00 -19.71
C VAL A 62 23.29 17.05 -18.20
N GLU A 63 24.13 17.80 -17.48
CA GLU A 63 23.99 18.02 -16.04
C GLU A 63 23.90 16.71 -15.25
N LEU A 64 24.82 15.79 -15.52
CA LEU A 64 24.88 14.50 -14.84
C LEU A 64 25.13 14.69 -13.34
N ARG A 65 24.47 13.89 -12.51
CA ARG A 65 24.60 13.92 -11.05
C ARG A 65 24.60 12.51 -10.49
N LYS A 66 25.49 12.26 -9.53
CA LYS A 66 25.45 11.07 -8.66
C LYS A 66 24.82 11.49 -7.34
N GLU A 67 23.66 10.95 -7.03
CA GLU A 67 22.85 11.37 -5.88
C GLU A 67 22.15 10.17 -5.23
N ASP A 68 21.63 10.38 -4.01
CA ASP A 68 20.95 9.32 -3.27
C ASP A 68 19.44 9.40 -3.53
N HIS A 69 18.86 8.28 -3.93
CA HIS A 69 17.43 8.11 -4.18
C HIS A 69 16.80 7.31 -3.04
N PRO A 70 15.62 7.71 -2.51
CA PRO A 70 15.01 7.05 -1.34
C PRO A 70 14.78 5.55 -1.52
N GLU A 71 14.44 5.11 -2.73
CA GLU A 71 14.07 3.72 -3.03
C GLU A 71 15.16 2.94 -3.76
N LEU A 72 16.02 3.62 -4.52
CA LEU A 72 16.96 2.98 -5.46
C LEU A 72 18.41 3.04 -4.97
N GLY A 73 18.64 3.60 -3.79
CA GLY A 73 19.98 3.85 -3.26
C GLY A 73 20.71 4.90 -4.10
N ARG A 74 22.00 4.69 -4.34
CA ARG A 74 22.79 5.61 -5.18
C ARG A 74 22.34 5.51 -6.64
N VAL A 75 22.12 6.66 -7.28
CA VAL A 75 21.70 6.77 -8.68
C VAL A 75 22.56 7.77 -9.45
N LEU A 76 22.68 7.52 -10.76
CA LEU A 76 23.18 8.48 -11.74
C LEU A 76 21.97 9.07 -12.47
N THR A 77 21.78 10.38 -12.41
CA THR A 77 20.71 11.09 -13.12
C THR A 77 21.27 12.08 -14.13
N GLY A 78 20.46 12.47 -15.11
CA GLY A 78 20.81 13.50 -16.09
C GLY A 78 19.59 14.27 -16.59
N GLN A 79 19.84 15.36 -17.32
CA GLN A 79 18.82 16.19 -17.94
C GLN A 79 18.76 15.90 -19.46
N PRO A 80 17.72 15.23 -19.94
CA PRO A 80 17.49 15.07 -21.38
C PRO A 80 17.27 16.40 -22.11
N VAL A 81 17.90 16.53 -23.27
CA VAL A 81 17.77 17.65 -24.19
C VAL A 81 17.60 17.10 -25.60
N PHE A 82 16.37 17.07 -26.09
CA PHE A 82 16.02 16.52 -27.41
C PHE A 82 16.31 17.52 -28.52
N ASP A 83 16.81 17.04 -29.66
CA ASP A 83 16.87 17.83 -30.90
C ASP A 83 15.58 17.63 -31.71
N THR A 84 14.58 18.45 -31.45
CA THR A 84 13.28 18.40 -32.14
C THR A 84 13.33 19.02 -33.54
N SER A 85 14.51 19.28 -34.11
CA SER A 85 14.59 19.44 -35.58
C SER A 85 14.38 18.12 -36.31
N TYR A 86 14.63 17.01 -35.61
CA TYR A 86 14.39 15.65 -36.09
C TYR A 86 13.02 15.16 -35.61
N LYS A 87 12.10 14.86 -36.54
CA LYS A 87 10.70 14.50 -36.26
C LYS A 87 10.56 13.29 -35.34
N PHE A 88 11.45 12.31 -35.44
CA PHE A 88 11.44 11.15 -34.54
C PHE A 88 11.82 11.56 -33.12
N ALA A 89 12.86 12.39 -32.94
CA ALA A 89 13.23 12.91 -31.63
C ALA A 89 12.13 13.77 -31.00
N GLU A 90 11.39 14.56 -31.79
CA GLU A 90 10.20 15.27 -31.30
C GLU A 90 9.10 14.29 -30.83
N THR A 91 8.92 13.18 -31.53
CA THR A 91 7.95 12.14 -31.14
C THR A 91 8.33 11.51 -29.79
N ILE A 92 9.60 11.12 -29.63
CA ILE A 92 10.10 10.55 -28.39
C ILE A 92 10.07 11.58 -27.25
N TYR A 93 10.38 12.85 -27.52
CA TYR A 93 10.23 13.94 -26.54
C TYR A 93 8.80 14.01 -26.00
N ASN A 94 7.79 14.00 -26.87
CA ASN A 94 6.40 14.05 -26.43
C ASN A 94 5.99 12.81 -25.61
N MET A 95 6.49 11.63 -25.99
CA MET A 95 6.27 10.38 -25.24
C MET A 95 7.01 10.36 -23.89
N TYR A 96 8.13 11.06 -23.78
CA TYR A 96 8.83 11.20 -22.51
C TYR A 96 8.12 12.19 -21.60
N GLU A 97 7.73 13.36 -22.13
CA GLU A 97 7.04 14.41 -21.36
C GLU A 97 5.67 13.98 -20.86
N ASN A 98 4.96 13.12 -21.60
CA ASN A 98 3.68 12.57 -21.15
C ASN A 98 3.81 11.28 -20.33
N GLU A 99 5.05 10.93 -19.94
CA GLU A 99 5.39 9.76 -19.12
C GLU A 99 5.05 8.39 -19.74
N THR A 100 4.81 8.33 -21.06
CA THR A 100 4.69 7.06 -21.79
C THR A 100 6.02 6.31 -21.79
N LEU A 101 7.13 7.03 -21.99
CA LEU A 101 8.49 6.52 -21.91
C LEU A 101 9.17 7.08 -20.65
N ARG A 102 9.58 6.19 -19.75
CA ARG A 102 10.23 6.56 -18.47
C ARG A 102 11.60 5.93 -18.27
N MET A 103 11.99 4.99 -19.14
CA MET A 103 13.17 4.17 -18.95
C MET A 103 14.36 4.71 -19.75
N ALA A 104 15.54 4.64 -19.14
CA ALA A 104 16.82 4.87 -19.79
C ALA A 104 17.69 3.62 -19.70
N SER A 105 18.78 3.60 -20.46
CA SER A 105 19.85 2.63 -20.25
C SER A 105 21.21 3.32 -20.28
N ALA A 106 22.09 2.93 -19.37
CA ALA A 106 23.49 3.31 -19.40
C ALA A 106 24.27 2.36 -20.33
N GLY A 107 24.91 2.90 -21.37
CA GLY A 107 25.89 2.17 -22.14
C GLY A 107 27.26 2.28 -21.48
N LEU A 108 27.74 1.20 -20.88
CA LEU A 108 28.96 1.17 -20.06
C LEU A 108 30.06 0.34 -20.73
N ASP A 109 31.31 0.79 -20.66
CA ASP A 109 32.51 0.02 -20.98
C ASP A 109 33.14 -0.49 -19.66
N PRO A 110 33.01 -1.80 -19.33
CA PRO A 110 33.51 -2.35 -18.07
C PRO A 110 35.03 -2.25 -17.93
N GLN A 111 35.50 -1.73 -16.80
CA GLN A 111 36.93 -1.63 -16.49
C GLN A 111 37.36 -2.60 -15.39
N GLU A 112 36.51 -2.79 -14.37
CA GLU A 112 36.84 -3.61 -13.20
C GLU A 112 35.61 -4.33 -12.66
N TRP A 113 35.77 -5.61 -12.34
CA TRP A 113 34.75 -6.46 -11.72
C TRP A 113 35.24 -6.95 -10.36
N SER A 114 34.38 -6.95 -9.34
CA SER A 114 34.69 -7.44 -8.00
C SER A 114 33.76 -8.58 -7.58
N GLU A 115 34.34 -9.56 -6.90
CA GLU A 115 33.65 -10.67 -6.21
C GLU A 115 33.68 -10.52 -4.68
N ASP A 116 34.10 -9.35 -4.17
CA ASP A 116 34.21 -9.10 -2.74
C ASP A 116 32.85 -9.24 -2.05
N VAL A 117 32.81 -9.99 -0.96
CA VAL A 117 31.56 -10.31 -0.24
C VAL A 117 30.78 -9.05 0.15
N ASP A 118 31.48 -7.98 0.55
CA ASP A 118 30.87 -6.70 0.96
C ASP A 118 30.25 -5.92 -0.22
N LYS A 119 30.55 -6.33 -1.46
CA LYS A 119 30.05 -5.73 -2.70
C LYS A 119 29.04 -6.63 -3.41
N LEU A 120 28.61 -7.74 -2.83
CA LEU A 120 27.59 -8.62 -3.40
C LEU A 120 26.21 -8.31 -2.81
N LYS A 121 25.20 -8.36 -3.67
CA LYS A 121 23.79 -8.28 -3.26
C LYS A 121 23.16 -9.67 -3.22
N PRO A 122 22.12 -9.89 -2.39
CA PRO A 122 21.36 -11.13 -2.42
C PRO A 122 20.88 -11.46 -3.83
N LEU A 123 20.87 -12.75 -4.20
CA LEU A 123 20.42 -13.26 -5.51
C LEU A 123 21.29 -12.86 -6.72
N GLN A 124 22.45 -12.25 -6.50
CA GLN A 124 23.39 -11.92 -7.56
C GLN A 124 24.05 -13.19 -8.15
N ARG A 125 24.26 -13.20 -9.48
CA ARG A 125 24.82 -14.34 -10.23
C ARG A 125 26.18 -14.06 -10.86
N HIS A 126 26.49 -12.79 -11.13
CA HIS A 126 27.73 -12.33 -11.76
C HIS A 126 28.45 -11.32 -10.86
N HIS A 127 29.73 -11.08 -11.11
CA HIS A 127 30.50 -10.13 -10.30
C HIS A 127 29.89 -8.72 -10.35
N THR A 128 30.19 -7.90 -9.35
CA THR A 128 29.77 -6.50 -9.29
C THR A 128 30.66 -5.67 -10.21
N LEU A 129 30.05 -4.82 -11.04
CA LEU A 129 30.80 -3.89 -11.89
C LEU A 129 31.21 -2.67 -11.05
N THR A 130 32.44 -2.67 -10.53
CA THR A 130 32.93 -1.63 -9.61
C THR A 130 33.50 -0.43 -10.33
N ARG A 131 34.01 -0.58 -11.56
CA ARG A 131 34.46 0.55 -12.39
C ARG A 131 34.05 0.36 -13.84
N SER A 132 33.53 1.42 -14.43
CA SER A 132 33.12 1.45 -15.83
C SER A 132 33.24 2.87 -16.40
N ILE A 133 33.27 2.98 -17.72
CA ILE A 133 33.23 4.27 -18.43
C ILE A 133 31.85 4.40 -19.05
N LEU A 134 31.18 5.55 -18.86
CA LEU A 134 29.93 5.84 -19.56
C LEU A 134 30.23 6.22 -21.01
N ASP A 135 29.70 5.44 -21.95
CA ASP A 135 29.88 5.64 -23.39
C ASP A 135 28.65 6.28 -24.05
N GLU A 136 27.46 5.99 -23.55
CA GLU A 136 26.22 6.59 -24.02
C GLU A 136 25.10 6.55 -22.96
N VAL A 137 24.07 7.37 -23.18
CA VAL A 137 22.77 7.24 -22.52
C VAL A 137 21.73 7.03 -23.62
N THR A 138 20.83 6.08 -23.44
CA THR A 138 19.74 5.85 -24.40
C THR A 138 18.40 5.88 -23.70
N ILE A 139 17.37 6.34 -24.41
CA ILE A 139 15.98 6.12 -24.01
C ILE A 139 15.59 4.70 -24.46
N CYS A 140 14.89 3.97 -23.59
CA CYS A 140 14.44 2.60 -23.82
C CYS A 140 12.93 2.47 -23.55
N ASP A 141 12.30 1.48 -24.17
CA ASP A 141 10.91 1.10 -23.92
C ASP A 141 10.80 0.20 -22.67
N ILE A 142 11.74 -0.72 -22.50
CA ILE A 142 11.76 -1.72 -21.44
C ILE A 142 13.03 -1.55 -20.58
N GLY A 143 12.81 -1.45 -19.27
CA GLY A 143 13.85 -1.46 -18.24
C GLY A 143 14.38 -2.87 -17.97
N SER A 144 15.63 -2.99 -17.53
CA SER A 144 16.24 -4.28 -17.19
C SER A 144 15.97 -4.70 -15.74
N ASN A 145 15.08 -4.02 -15.03
CA ASN A 145 14.68 -4.41 -13.69
C ASN A 145 13.14 -4.29 -13.54
N PRO A 146 12.43 -5.39 -13.22
CA PRO A 146 10.97 -5.42 -13.28
C PRO A 146 10.27 -4.76 -12.08
N ASP A 147 10.97 -4.55 -10.97
CA ASP A 147 10.34 -4.26 -9.68
C ASP A 147 10.18 -2.76 -9.35
N ALA A 148 10.65 -1.85 -10.22
CA ALA A 148 10.48 -0.40 -10.00
C ALA A 148 10.00 0.36 -11.25
N HIS A 149 9.14 1.35 -11.01
CA HIS A 149 8.49 2.17 -12.05
C HIS A 149 9.43 3.05 -12.88
N GLN A 150 10.69 3.21 -12.46
CA GLN A 150 11.72 4.05 -13.11
C GLN A 150 13.13 3.46 -12.98
N GLU A 151 13.26 2.13 -13.02
CA GLU A 151 14.60 1.55 -12.96
C GLU A 151 15.29 1.52 -14.34
N PRO A 152 16.52 2.06 -14.41
CA PRO A 152 17.27 2.09 -15.65
C PRO A 152 17.77 0.70 -16.06
N SER A 153 17.90 0.53 -17.36
CA SER A 153 18.59 -0.55 -18.02
C SER A 153 20.11 -0.36 -18.03
N VAL A 154 20.83 -1.42 -18.37
CA VAL A 154 22.26 -1.34 -18.67
C VAL A 154 22.59 -2.10 -19.95
N ALA A 155 23.48 -1.55 -20.77
CA ALA A 155 24.15 -2.26 -21.84
C ALA A 155 25.66 -2.17 -21.64
N LEU A 156 26.37 -3.27 -21.91
CA LEU A 156 27.81 -3.32 -21.79
C LEU A 156 28.47 -3.33 -23.18
N TYR A 157 29.61 -2.65 -23.29
CA TYR A 157 30.45 -2.62 -24.47
C TYR A 157 31.83 -3.15 -24.14
N LYS A 158 32.45 -3.87 -25.07
CA LYS A 158 33.85 -4.29 -24.98
C LYS A 158 34.51 -4.02 -26.31
N GLN A 159 35.57 -3.22 -26.29
CA GLN A 159 36.29 -2.81 -27.52
C GLN A 159 35.34 -2.21 -28.58
N GLY A 160 34.35 -1.43 -28.14
CA GLY A 160 33.35 -0.79 -29.02
C GLY A 160 32.26 -1.70 -29.57
N LYS A 161 32.22 -2.99 -29.20
CA LYS A 161 31.13 -3.92 -29.55
C LYS A 161 30.20 -4.14 -28.37
N ARG A 162 28.89 -4.11 -28.61
CA ARG A 162 27.87 -4.39 -27.59
C ARG A 162 27.92 -5.86 -27.19
N ILE A 163 27.99 -6.14 -25.90
CA ILE A 163 27.84 -7.48 -25.33
C ILE A 163 26.36 -7.84 -25.35
N GLN A 164 26.03 -9.04 -25.83
CA GLN A 164 24.67 -9.55 -25.74
C GLN A 164 24.41 -10.00 -24.30
N LEU A 165 23.41 -9.39 -23.66
CA LEU A 165 23.01 -9.72 -22.30
C LEU A 165 21.74 -10.57 -22.31
N SER A 166 21.83 -11.78 -21.76
CA SER A 166 20.72 -12.71 -21.55
C SER A 166 20.26 -12.80 -20.10
N HIS A 167 18.95 -12.88 -19.88
CA HIS A 167 18.34 -13.12 -18.58
C HIS A 167 18.64 -14.53 -18.03
N ASN A 168 18.78 -15.53 -18.91
CA ASN A 168 18.94 -16.94 -18.55
C ASN A 168 20.39 -17.35 -18.21
N GLY A 169 21.26 -16.39 -17.90
CA GLY A 169 22.59 -16.64 -17.31
C GLY A 169 23.71 -17.09 -18.27
N ALA A 170 23.41 -17.40 -19.52
CA ALA A 170 24.43 -17.70 -20.53
C ALA A 170 24.95 -16.40 -21.19
N ASN A 171 25.81 -15.65 -20.49
CA ASN A 171 26.63 -14.58 -21.08
C ASN A 171 28.10 -14.90 -20.87
N SER A 172 28.78 -15.40 -21.91
CA SER A 172 30.21 -15.76 -21.85
C SER A 172 31.14 -14.59 -21.50
N ASP A 173 30.68 -13.36 -21.71
CA ASP A 173 31.45 -12.14 -21.44
C ASP A 173 31.29 -11.59 -20.02
N LEU A 174 30.34 -12.11 -19.22
CA LEU A 174 30.15 -11.71 -17.83
C LEU A 174 30.85 -12.70 -16.89
N PRO A 175 31.74 -12.25 -15.98
CA PRO A 175 32.31 -13.13 -14.97
C PRO A 175 31.22 -13.63 -14.02
N LEU A 176 31.03 -14.95 -14.01
CA LEU A 176 30.11 -15.63 -13.10
C LEU A 176 30.70 -15.65 -11.71
N LEU A 177 29.86 -15.40 -10.69
CA LEU A 177 30.26 -15.69 -9.32
C LEU A 177 30.48 -17.19 -9.20
N ASN A 178 31.72 -17.57 -8.90
CA ASN A 178 32.03 -18.93 -8.48
C ASN A 178 31.47 -19.08 -7.06
N HIS A 179 30.17 -19.36 -6.95
CA HIS A 179 29.67 -19.90 -5.70
C HIS A 179 30.41 -21.21 -5.47
N THR A 180 31.26 -21.26 -4.46
CA THR A 180 31.74 -22.52 -3.85
C THR A 180 30.58 -23.40 -3.34
N LEU A 181 29.34 -22.89 -3.43
CA LEU A 181 28.08 -23.58 -3.14
C LEU A 181 27.32 -24.06 -4.39
N ILE A 182 27.82 -23.78 -5.61
CA ILE A 182 27.29 -24.27 -6.89
C ILE A 182 28.44 -24.92 -7.69
N ASN A 183 29.32 -25.66 -7.01
CA ASN A 183 29.87 -26.84 -7.64
C ASN A 183 28.92 -27.99 -7.30
N ASN A 184 28.24 -28.54 -8.31
CA ASN A 184 27.53 -29.81 -8.19
C ASN A 184 28.49 -31.01 -8.04
N GLU A 185 29.71 -30.77 -7.58
CA GLU A 185 30.47 -31.80 -6.91
C GLU A 185 29.98 -31.78 -5.47
N MET A 186 29.20 -32.79 -5.06
CA MET A 186 28.93 -33.02 -3.65
C MET A 186 30.28 -33.16 -2.90
N SER A 187 30.84 -32.05 -2.43
CA SER A 187 31.84 -32.10 -1.38
C SER A 187 31.12 -32.66 -0.18
N LYS A 188 31.35 -33.95 0.13
CA LYS A 188 31.00 -34.51 1.43
C LYS A 188 31.49 -33.51 2.47
N ILE A 189 30.56 -32.85 3.15
CA ILE A 189 30.90 -32.18 4.39
C ILE A 189 31.25 -33.34 5.33
N GLU A 190 32.54 -33.64 5.49
CA GLU A 190 33.00 -34.52 6.55
C GLU A 190 32.77 -33.78 7.87
N LEU A 191 31.57 -33.96 8.42
CA LEU A 191 31.25 -33.64 9.79
C LEU A 191 32.08 -34.59 10.66
N THR A 192 33.24 -34.11 11.08
CA THR A 192 34.01 -34.80 12.12
C THR A 192 33.14 -34.88 13.38
N ALA A 193 33.25 -35.99 14.11
CA ALA A 193 32.45 -36.24 15.32
C ALA A 193 32.55 -35.07 16.32
N GLU A 194 33.70 -34.39 16.38
CA GLU A 194 33.92 -33.20 17.21
C GLU A 194 33.06 -32.00 16.81
N LYS A 195 32.98 -31.66 15.52
CA LYS A 195 32.15 -30.53 15.03
C LYS A 195 30.67 -30.81 15.21
N ALA A 196 30.27 -32.06 15.03
CA ALA A 196 28.90 -32.48 15.22
C ALA A 196 28.50 -32.51 16.72
N ALA A 197 29.40 -32.89 17.62
CA ALA A 197 29.18 -32.84 19.06
C ALA A 197 28.94 -31.41 19.57
N ILE A 198 29.68 -30.44 19.03
CA ILE A 198 29.54 -29.01 19.34
C ILE A 198 28.17 -28.49 18.89
N LEU A 199 27.73 -28.82 17.67
CA LEU A 199 26.40 -28.46 17.18
C LEU A 199 25.26 -29.08 18.01
N LEU A 200 25.50 -30.26 18.59
CA LEU A 200 24.58 -30.96 19.49
C LEU A 200 24.69 -30.52 20.95
N GLY A 201 25.56 -29.54 21.27
CA GLY A 201 25.72 -29.01 22.62
C GLY A 201 26.41 -29.94 23.62
N LYS A 202 27.08 -31.01 23.16
CA LYS A 202 27.86 -31.91 24.03
C LYS A 202 29.32 -31.46 24.07
N THR A 203 29.85 -31.23 25.28
CA THR A 203 31.10 -30.49 25.48
C THR A 203 32.38 -31.33 25.56
N ASN A 204 32.37 -32.67 25.40
CA ASN A 204 33.62 -33.44 25.34
C ASN A 204 33.52 -34.76 24.55
N ALA A 205 34.71 -35.22 24.10
CA ALA A 205 35.03 -36.33 23.19
C ALA A 205 33.97 -37.43 23.07
N VAL A 206 33.44 -37.57 21.86
CA VAL A 206 32.40 -38.54 21.54
C VAL A 206 33.04 -39.70 20.81
N ASN A 207 33.04 -40.90 21.40
CA ASN A 207 33.29 -42.11 20.62
C ASN A 207 32.11 -42.31 19.64
N GLN A 208 32.35 -42.98 18.51
CA GLN A 208 31.35 -43.10 17.44
C GLN A 208 29.99 -43.63 17.95
N ASN A 209 29.99 -44.57 18.90
CA ASN A 209 28.77 -45.16 19.44
C ASN A 209 27.97 -44.18 20.33
N GLU A 210 28.63 -43.34 21.11
CA GLU A 210 27.99 -42.30 21.92
C GLU A 210 27.40 -41.17 21.06
N PHE A 211 27.99 -40.93 19.88
CA PHE A 211 27.50 -39.95 18.92
C PHE A 211 26.22 -40.42 18.24
N GLU A 212 26.23 -41.66 17.74
CA GLU A 212 25.06 -42.30 17.13
C GLU A 212 23.91 -42.43 18.13
N THR A 213 24.21 -42.75 19.38
CA THR A 213 23.22 -42.78 20.47
C THR A 213 22.65 -41.38 20.74
N GLY A 214 23.48 -40.34 20.82
CA GLY A 214 23.03 -38.97 21.05
C GLY A 214 22.16 -38.40 19.93
N ILE A 215 22.45 -38.74 18.66
CA ILE A 215 21.57 -38.38 17.54
C ILE A 215 20.23 -39.11 17.66
N SER A 216 20.25 -40.41 17.96
CA SER A 216 19.03 -41.20 18.12
C SER A 216 18.12 -40.64 19.22
N GLU A 217 18.70 -40.23 20.36
CA GLU A 217 17.98 -39.57 21.46
C GLU A 217 17.33 -38.25 21.02
N ILE A 218 18.04 -37.41 20.26
CA ILE A 218 17.53 -36.12 19.76
C ILE A 218 16.40 -36.34 18.76
N VAL A 219 16.54 -37.30 17.85
CA VAL A 219 15.49 -37.66 16.88
C VAL A 219 14.24 -38.17 17.60
N GLN A 220 14.41 -39.02 18.62
CA GLN A 220 13.29 -39.50 19.43
C GLN A 220 12.63 -38.36 20.23
N LEU A 221 13.42 -37.45 20.78
CA LEU A 221 12.92 -36.28 21.51
C LEU A 221 12.13 -35.35 20.57
N ALA A 222 12.64 -35.08 19.37
CA ALA A 222 11.97 -34.27 18.37
C ALA A 222 10.65 -34.91 17.91
N GLN A 223 10.61 -36.23 17.70
CA GLN A 223 9.38 -36.97 17.41
C GLN A 223 8.38 -36.88 18.56
N LYS A 224 8.83 -37.07 19.82
CA LYS A 224 7.96 -36.95 21.00
C LYS A 224 7.41 -35.53 21.16
N GLN A 225 8.23 -34.51 20.97
CA GLN A 225 7.83 -33.11 21.02
C GLN A 225 6.82 -32.78 19.93
N LYS A 226 7.02 -33.26 18.70
CA LYS A 226 6.06 -33.09 17.61
C LYS A 226 4.69 -33.66 17.98
N THR A 227 4.64 -34.89 18.48
CA THR A 227 3.38 -35.52 18.92
C THR A 227 2.73 -34.75 20.09
N GLN A 228 3.52 -34.24 21.04
CA GLN A 228 3.00 -33.41 22.13
C GLN A 228 2.43 -32.08 21.64
N ILE A 229 3.09 -31.42 20.70
CA ILE A 229 2.62 -30.16 20.11
C ILE A 229 1.30 -30.40 19.37
N GLU A 230 1.21 -31.45 18.56
CA GLU A 230 -0.02 -31.81 17.84
C GLU A 230 -1.18 -32.12 18.81
N THR A 231 -0.92 -32.83 19.90
CA THR A 231 -1.92 -33.11 20.94
C THR A 231 -2.36 -31.84 21.65
N LEU A 232 -1.42 -30.99 22.08
CA LEU A 232 -1.73 -29.73 22.76
C LEU A 232 -2.50 -28.75 21.86
N GLN A 233 -2.22 -28.74 20.55
CA GLN A 233 -2.99 -27.96 19.58
C GLN A 233 -4.44 -28.45 19.49
N LYS A 234 -4.66 -29.76 19.37
CA LYS A 234 -6.01 -30.35 19.36
C LYS A 234 -6.77 -30.08 20.67
N GLU A 235 -6.11 -30.20 21.81
CA GLU A 235 -6.72 -29.88 23.10
C GLU A 235 -7.08 -28.41 23.22
N LYS A 236 -6.20 -27.50 22.74
CA LYS A 236 -6.48 -26.06 22.71
C LYS A 236 -7.68 -25.72 21.83
N GLU A 237 -7.74 -26.29 20.62
CA GLU A 237 -8.89 -26.11 19.71
C GLU A 237 -10.19 -26.61 20.36
N GLY A 238 -10.17 -27.81 20.94
CA GLY A 238 -11.35 -28.37 21.61
C GLY A 238 -11.78 -27.61 22.88
N LEU A 239 -10.83 -27.03 23.62
CA LEU A 239 -11.14 -26.15 24.75
C LEU A 239 -11.70 -24.80 24.30
N GLN A 240 -11.19 -24.24 23.21
CA GLN A 240 -11.70 -23.00 22.63
C GLN A 240 -13.15 -23.18 22.16
N GLU A 241 -13.47 -24.26 21.45
CA GLU A 241 -14.86 -24.54 21.03
C GLU A 241 -15.82 -24.69 22.22
N LYS A 242 -15.36 -25.27 23.33
CA LYS A 242 -16.17 -25.38 24.55
C LYS A 242 -16.37 -24.01 25.21
N LEU A 243 -15.34 -23.17 25.25
CA LEU A 243 -15.42 -21.83 25.78
C LEU A 243 -16.40 -20.99 24.98
N ASP A 244 -16.29 -20.99 23.64
CA ASP A 244 -17.17 -20.25 22.74
C ASP A 244 -18.64 -20.67 22.91
N LYS A 245 -18.90 -21.97 23.11
CA LYS A 245 -20.26 -22.48 23.40
C LYS A 245 -20.80 -21.96 24.73
N VAL A 246 -19.99 -21.96 25.79
CA VAL A 246 -20.41 -21.45 27.11
C VAL A 246 -20.70 -19.97 27.04
N GLU A 247 -19.84 -19.19 26.38
CA GLU A 247 -20.03 -17.75 26.18
C GLU A 247 -21.29 -17.44 25.39
N LEU A 248 -21.56 -18.19 24.31
CA LEU A 248 -22.75 -18.01 23.50
C LEU A 248 -24.03 -18.34 24.28
N THR A 249 -24.05 -19.44 25.06
CA THR A 249 -25.19 -19.77 25.92
C THR A 249 -25.44 -18.70 27.00
N ALA A 250 -24.39 -18.18 27.63
CA ALA A 250 -24.52 -17.10 28.62
C ALA A 250 -25.03 -15.79 27.97
N LEU A 251 -24.61 -15.51 26.74
CA LEU A 251 -25.06 -14.35 25.97
C LEU A 251 -26.53 -14.46 25.56
N GLU A 252 -26.97 -15.65 25.14
CA GLU A 252 -28.38 -15.92 24.83
C GLU A 252 -29.28 -15.72 26.06
N GLU A 253 -28.86 -16.17 27.24
CA GLU A 253 -29.59 -15.99 28.49
C GLU A 253 -29.71 -14.50 28.86
N LYS A 254 -28.60 -13.75 28.82
CA LYS A 254 -28.59 -12.30 29.06
C LYS A 254 -29.50 -11.55 28.08
N THR A 255 -29.51 -11.96 26.82
CA THR A 255 -30.33 -11.35 25.76
C THR A 255 -31.82 -11.62 25.99
N LYS A 256 -32.21 -12.83 26.37
CA LYS A 256 -33.60 -13.16 26.73
C LYS A 256 -34.10 -12.33 27.91
N VAL A 257 -33.26 -12.14 28.95
CA VAL A 257 -33.62 -11.29 30.10
C VAL A 257 -33.80 -9.83 29.68
N LEU A 258 -32.89 -9.28 28.87
CA LEU A 258 -32.97 -7.92 28.35
C LEU A 258 -34.26 -7.69 27.53
N LEU A 259 -34.57 -8.61 26.62
CA LEU A 259 -35.73 -8.50 25.73
C LEU A 259 -37.05 -8.63 26.50
N SER A 260 -37.14 -9.56 27.45
CA SER A 260 -38.33 -9.69 28.29
C SER A 260 -38.60 -8.44 29.14
N ALA A 261 -37.55 -7.79 29.65
CA ALA A 261 -37.66 -6.49 30.32
C ALA A 261 -38.13 -5.38 29.36
N ALA A 262 -37.56 -5.31 28.16
CA ALA A 262 -37.94 -4.30 27.16
C ALA A 262 -39.39 -4.47 26.65
N VAL A 263 -39.90 -5.70 26.54
CA VAL A 263 -41.31 -5.99 26.25
C VAL A 263 -42.20 -5.55 27.42
N LYS A 264 -41.81 -5.86 28.66
CA LYS A 264 -42.54 -5.42 29.87
C LYS A 264 -42.61 -3.89 29.98
N ASP A 265 -41.52 -3.21 29.63
CA ASP A 265 -41.43 -1.75 29.59
C ASP A 265 -42.10 -1.14 28.34
N ARG A 266 -42.68 -1.97 27.46
CA ARG A 266 -43.40 -1.60 26.24
C ARG A 266 -42.56 -0.79 25.25
N LYS A 267 -41.24 -0.99 25.28
CA LYS A 267 -40.28 -0.40 24.35
C LYS A 267 -40.25 -1.14 23.01
N ILE A 268 -40.62 -2.42 23.03
CA ILE A 268 -40.75 -3.32 21.88
C ILE A 268 -41.98 -4.21 22.04
N VAL A 269 -42.50 -4.78 20.95
CA VAL A 269 -43.57 -5.79 21.00
C VAL A 269 -42.99 -7.21 21.01
N GLU A 270 -43.78 -8.19 21.45
CA GLU A 270 -43.34 -9.59 21.56
C GLU A 270 -42.84 -10.17 20.21
N GLY A 271 -43.45 -9.74 19.09
CA GLY A 271 -43.04 -10.12 17.74
C GLY A 271 -41.65 -9.61 17.33
N ASP A 272 -41.13 -8.56 17.98
CA ASP A 272 -39.82 -7.99 17.66
C ASP A 272 -38.68 -8.70 18.39
N THR A 273 -38.99 -9.54 19.39
CA THR A 273 -37.97 -10.21 20.23
C THR A 273 -37.07 -11.13 19.42
N ALA A 274 -37.62 -11.85 18.43
CA ALA A 274 -36.86 -12.70 17.54
C ALA A 274 -35.87 -11.91 16.66
N PHE A 275 -36.26 -10.71 16.22
CA PHE A 275 -35.40 -9.84 15.42
C PHE A 275 -34.20 -9.36 16.25
N TYR A 276 -34.42 -8.85 17.46
CA TYR A 276 -33.32 -8.37 18.31
C TYR A 276 -32.44 -9.49 18.85
N ALA A 277 -32.99 -10.70 19.06
CA ALA A 277 -32.20 -11.86 19.46
C ALA A 277 -31.21 -12.30 18.38
N ASP A 278 -31.62 -12.30 17.11
CA ASP A 278 -30.73 -12.64 15.97
C ASP A 278 -29.58 -11.64 15.77
N GLN A 279 -29.76 -10.39 16.20
CA GLN A 279 -28.73 -9.35 16.10
C GLN A 279 -27.62 -9.51 17.14
N VAL A 280 -27.81 -10.29 18.21
CA VAL A 280 -26.80 -10.46 19.28
C VAL A 280 -25.99 -11.72 19.06
N LYS A 281 -24.87 -11.58 18.33
CA LYS A 281 -23.92 -12.67 18.07
C LYS A 281 -22.63 -12.56 18.89
N THR A 282 -22.39 -11.38 19.47
CA THR A 282 -21.22 -11.08 20.31
C THR A 282 -21.62 -10.20 21.50
N GLU A 283 -20.77 -10.12 22.53
CA GLU A 283 -20.97 -9.22 23.68
C GLU A 283 -20.99 -7.72 23.26
N ALA A 284 -20.29 -7.37 22.17
CA ALA A 284 -20.34 -6.03 21.60
C ALA A 284 -21.73 -5.72 21.01
N ASP A 285 -22.34 -6.69 20.34
CA ASP A 285 -23.68 -6.55 19.78
C ASP A 285 -24.74 -6.49 20.87
N TYR A 286 -24.59 -7.28 21.94
CA TYR A 286 -25.43 -7.18 23.14
C TYR A 286 -25.43 -5.76 23.71
N THR A 287 -24.24 -5.16 23.83
CA THR A 287 -24.09 -3.79 24.34
C THR A 287 -24.78 -2.76 23.45
N ARG A 288 -24.68 -2.90 22.12
CA ARG A 288 -25.34 -2.03 21.14
C ARG A 288 -26.86 -2.16 21.18
N VAL A 289 -27.38 -3.39 21.21
CA VAL A 289 -28.82 -3.67 21.29
C VAL A 289 -29.39 -3.14 22.60
N LYS A 290 -28.69 -3.35 23.73
CA LYS A 290 -29.05 -2.76 25.02
C LYS A 290 -29.13 -1.24 24.96
N LEU A 291 -28.12 -0.56 24.44
CA LEU A 291 -28.11 0.90 24.33
C LEU A 291 -29.29 1.42 23.47
N HIS A 292 -29.56 0.74 22.35
CA HIS A 292 -30.66 1.09 21.46
C HIS A 292 -32.03 0.88 22.14
N LEU A 293 -32.21 -0.21 22.88
CA LEU A 293 -33.44 -0.45 23.65
C LEU A 293 -33.58 0.52 24.82
N ASP A 294 -32.48 0.89 25.49
CA ASP A 294 -32.50 1.86 26.58
C ASP A 294 -32.92 3.26 26.09
N GLY A 295 -32.53 3.64 24.87
CA GLY A 295 -32.94 4.89 24.22
C GLY A 295 -34.38 4.94 23.71
N LYS A 296 -35.10 3.81 23.67
CA LYS A 296 -36.52 3.78 23.27
C LYS A 296 -37.42 4.15 24.44
N THR A 297 -38.34 5.09 24.21
CA THR A 297 -39.44 5.41 25.13
C THR A 297 -40.57 4.41 24.93
N GLY A 298 -41.04 3.77 26.00
CA GLY A 298 -42.16 2.83 25.94
C GLY A 298 -43.45 3.50 25.47
N VAL A 299 -44.27 2.78 24.71
CA VAL A 299 -45.57 3.30 24.25
C VAL A 299 -46.48 3.53 25.47
N PRO A 300 -47.01 4.76 25.69
CA PRO A 300 -47.87 5.05 26.83
C PRO A 300 -49.14 4.19 26.81
N THR A 301 -49.69 3.87 27.99
CA THR A 301 -50.97 3.12 28.03
C THR A 301 -52.08 3.99 27.45
N VAL A 302 -53.19 3.37 27.04
CA VAL A 302 -54.42 4.10 26.68
C VAL A 302 -54.84 5.04 27.83
N GLN A 303 -54.67 4.64 29.09
CA GLN A 303 -54.86 5.50 30.26
C GLN A 303 -53.89 6.71 30.30
N GLN A 304 -52.59 6.51 30.06
CA GLN A 304 -51.61 7.61 29.98
C GLN A 304 -51.80 8.50 28.75
N THR A 305 -52.39 7.98 27.67
CA THR A 305 -52.68 8.74 26.45
C THR A 305 -53.95 9.58 26.60
N VAL A 306 -54.93 9.08 27.38
CA VAL A 306 -56.14 9.83 27.75
C VAL A 306 -55.82 10.91 28.79
N GLU A 307 -54.86 10.69 29.69
CA GLU A 307 -54.36 11.72 30.61
C GLU A 307 -53.30 12.67 29.99
N GLY A 308 -52.60 12.21 28.96
CA GLY A 308 -51.49 12.90 28.28
C GLY A 308 -51.78 13.42 26.88
N GLY A 309 -53.06 13.56 26.52
CA GLY A 309 -53.53 14.05 25.20
C GLY A 309 -53.26 15.53 24.92
N GLY A 310 -52.12 16.07 25.37
CA GLY A 310 -51.82 17.49 25.22
C GLY A 310 -50.35 17.80 25.35
N LYS A 311 -49.50 17.31 24.45
CA LYS A 311 -48.19 17.92 24.15
C LYS A 311 -47.81 17.76 22.67
N ALA A 312 -48.65 18.31 21.80
CA ALA A 312 -48.15 19.26 20.82
C ALA A 312 -48.60 20.66 21.27
N ASP A 313 -47.86 21.70 20.90
CA ASP A 313 -48.20 23.12 21.08
C ASP A 313 -47.64 23.82 22.32
N ALA A 314 -46.32 23.86 22.46
CA ALA A 314 -45.68 25.03 23.08
C ALA A 314 -45.87 26.32 22.23
N GLU A 315 -46.45 26.21 21.03
CA GLU A 315 -46.86 27.33 20.17
C GLU A 315 -48.27 27.91 20.50
N THR A 316 -49.11 27.27 21.34
CA THR A 316 -50.50 27.73 21.52
C THR A 316 -50.72 28.77 22.62
N GLU A 317 -50.06 28.75 23.77
CA GLU A 317 -50.42 29.70 24.84
C GLU A 317 -50.11 31.16 24.50
N GLU A 318 -48.94 31.41 23.89
CA GLU A 318 -48.56 32.76 23.46
C GLU A 318 -49.46 33.25 22.30
N MET A 319 -49.79 32.37 21.36
CA MET A 319 -50.63 32.70 20.19
C MET A 319 -52.11 32.83 20.54
N VAL A 320 -52.62 32.05 21.50
CA VAL A 320 -54.00 32.17 22.03
C VAL A 320 -54.14 33.43 22.89
N LYS A 321 -53.09 33.86 23.58
CA LYS A 321 -53.08 35.14 24.29
C LYS A 321 -53.09 36.32 23.30
N LEU A 322 -52.32 36.23 22.22
CA LEU A 322 -52.28 37.24 21.17
C LEU A 322 -53.59 37.35 20.37
N SER A 323 -54.27 36.23 20.09
CA SER A 323 -55.55 36.25 19.36
C SER A 323 -56.76 36.79 20.13
N LYS A 324 -56.60 37.00 21.46
CA LYS A 324 -57.60 37.60 22.34
C LYS A 324 -57.37 39.09 22.61
N MET A 325 -56.24 39.65 22.16
CA MET A 325 -55.91 41.07 22.33
C MET A 325 -56.66 41.94 21.32
N THR A 326 -56.92 43.20 21.69
CA THR A 326 -57.47 44.19 20.76
C THR A 326 -56.39 44.70 19.80
N TRP A 327 -56.79 45.27 18.66
CA TRP A 327 -55.85 45.81 17.67
C TRP A 327 -54.85 46.82 18.28
N GLN A 328 -55.29 47.65 19.23
CA GLN A 328 -54.43 48.66 19.86
C GLN A 328 -53.36 48.03 20.78
N GLU A 329 -53.69 46.93 21.44
CA GLU A 329 -52.74 46.20 22.31
C GLU A 329 -51.73 45.40 21.47
N LEU A 330 -52.20 44.79 20.37
CA LEU A 330 -51.37 44.04 19.43
C LEU A 330 -50.37 44.95 18.68
N PHE A 331 -50.78 46.18 18.36
CA PHE A 331 -49.93 47.18 17.72
C PHE A 331 -48.90 47.77 18.70
N LYS A 332 -49.31 48.07 19.94
CA LYS A 332 -48.39 48.58 20.99
C LYS A 332 -47.34 47.55 21.41
N SER A 333 -47.67 46.26 21.40
CA SER A 333 -46.72 45.20 21.74
C SER A 333 -45.73 44.87 20.62
N GLY A 334 -45.98 45.35 19.39
CA GLY A 334 -45.16 45.05 18.21
C GLY A 334 -45.26 43.58 17.74
N GLN A 335 -46.17 42.78 18.32
CA GLN A 335 -46.29 41.35 18.04
C GLN A 335 -47.33 41.00 16.95
N GLY A 336 -47.90 42.02 16.29
CA GLY A 336 -48.89 41.84 15.23
C GLY A 336 -48.38 41.02 14.04
N GLU A 337 -47.12 41.22 13.63
CA GLU A 337 -46.52 40.48 12.52
C GLU A 337 -46.31 39.00 12.86
N LYS A 338 -46.00 38.70 14.12
CA LYS A 338 -45.84 37.33 14.63
C LYS A 338 -47.18 36.58 14.58
N LEU A 339 -48.29 37.24 14.96
CA LEU A 339 -49.63 36.67 14.84
C LEU A 339 -50.07 36.53 13.38
N ARG A 340 -49.73 37.51 12.51
CA ARG A 340 -50.06 37.46 11.07
C ARG A 340 -49.44 36.24 10.38
N LEU A 341 -48.20 35.90 10.71
CA LEU A 341 -47.49 34.76 10.13
C LEU A 341 -47.95 33.41 10.71
N ALA A 342 -48.18 33.34 12.03
CA ALA A 342 -48.51 32.10 12.71
C ALA A 342 -50.01 31.74 12.66
N ARG A 343 -50.90 32.73 12.74
CA ARG A 343 -52.37 32.57 12.69
C ARG A 343 -53.05 33.71 11.92
N PRO A 344 -52.99 33.67 10.57
CA PRO A 344 -53.52 34.72 9.70
C PRO A 344 -55.01 35.03 9.93
N GLU A 345 -55.82 34.01 10.24
CA GLU A 345 -57.27 34.17 10.42
C GLU A 345 -57.63 34.99 11.67
N ASP A 346 -56.92 34.76 12.77
CA ASP A 346 -57.12 35.53 14.01
C ASP A 346 -56.66 36.97 13.84
N TYR A 347 -55.54 37.19 13.15
CA TYR A 347 -55.06 38.53 12.80
C TYR A 347 -56.06 39.29 11.91
N ASN A 348 -56.58 38.63 10.87
CA ASN A 348 -57.56 39.23 9.95
C ASN A 348 -58.87 39.58 10.66
N ARG A 349 -59.34 38.75 11.60
CA ARG A 349 -60.51 39.05 12.43
C ARG A 349 -60.31 40.30 13.28
N ILE A 350 -59.16 40.44 13.94
CA ILE A 350 -58.84 41.61 14.79
C ILE A 350 -58.69 42.86 13.91
N TYR A 351 -58.01 42.77 12.76
CA TYR A 351 -57.84 43.87 11.80
C TYR A 351 -59.20 44.35 11.25
N LYS A 352 -60.05 43.42 10.80
CA LYS A 352 -61.38 43.71 10.24
C LYS A 352 -62.31 44.33 11.26
N THR A 353 -62.23 43.92 12.53
CA THR A 353 -63.00 44.53 13.63
C THR A 353 -62.67 46.01 13.83
N ARG A 354 -61.41 46.42 13.55
CA ARG A 354 -60.98 47.81 13.69
C ARG A 354 -61.18 48.66 12.44
N PHE A 355 -60.92 48.11 11.25
CA PHE A 355 -60.88 48.87 9.99
C PHE A 355 -62.02 48.56 9.02
N GLY A 356 -62.91 47.62 9.36
CA GLY A 356 -64.10 47.28 8.56
C GLY A 356 -63.83 46.48 7.29
N HIS A 357 -62.57 46.20 6.97
CA HIS A 357 -62.15 45.36 5.84
C HIS A 357 -60.93 44.51 6.22
N GLU A 358 -60.62 43.48 5.44
CA GLU A 358 -59.45 42.64 5.67
C GLU A 358 -58.17 43.31 5.15
N PRO A 359 -57.00 43.03 5.77
CA PRO A 359 -55.72 43.56 5.32
C PRO A 359 -55.40 42.99 3.93
N LYS A 360 -54.90 43.84 3.02
CA LYS A 360 -54.55 43.44 1.65
C LYS A 360 -53.18 42.77 1.56
#